data_AF-A0A820G0R9-F1
#
_entry.id   AF-A0A820G0R9-F1
#
_cell.length_a   1.000
_cell.length_b   1.000
_cell.length_c   1.000
_cell.angle_alpha   90.00
_cell.angle_beta   90.00
_cell.angle_gamma   90.00
#
_symmetry.space_group_name_H-M   'P 1'
#
loop_
_entity.id
_entity.type
_entity.pdbx_description
1 polymer ?
#
loop_
_entity_poly.entity_id
_entity_poly.type
_entity_poly.pdbx_seq_one_letter_code
_entity_poly.pdbx_strand_id
1 'polypeptide(L)'
;MDADEFRQRGKEVIDFIADYLTNIRSRRVFPNVKPGYMRPMIADEAPKQGEPWENIFNDIDRVIMPGITHWESPYMHAYFPALNSYPSLLGDMLANGFNQLGFTWASSPACTELETVVMDWLAKMIGLPNDFLHSQADTTGGGVIQTTASEATLVALLAARKEVIRRIQSQFPYLSPAEINGRLIAYCSDQAHSSVEKACLIGLVKLHFVPSDDKLRLRGNALRQAIANDKENGLIPFY
;
A
#
# COMPACT_ATOMS: atom_id res chain seq x y z
N MET A 1 -12.53 28.35 -12.13
CA MET A 1 -13.09 28.10 -10.79
C MET A 1 -12.41 28.98 -9.76
N ASP A 2 -13.21 29.79 -9.06
CA ASP A 2 -12.82 30.54 -7.87
C ASP A 2 -13.36 29.89 -6.58
N ALA A 3 -13.22 30.56 -5.44
CA ALA A 3 -13.63 30.00 -4.14
C ALA A 3 -15.15 29.84 -3.98
N ASP A 4 -15.96 30.73 -4.56
CA ASP A 4 -17.41 30.66 -4.45
C ASP A 4 -17.96 29.56 -5.36
N GLU A 5 -17.43 29.45 -6.58
CA GLU A 5 -17.72 28.35 -7.47
C GLU A 5 -17.26 27.01 -6.84
N PHE A 6 -16.07 26.95 -6.23
CA PHE A 6 -15.61 25.75 -5.51
C PHE A 6 -16.57 25.33 -4.40
N ARG A 7 -17.11 26.28 -3.60
CA ARG A 7 -18.10 25.97 -2.56
C ARG A 7 -19.39 25.42 -3.14
N GLN A 8 -19.82 25.94 -4.28
CA GLN A 8 -21.01 25.44 -4.97
C GLN A 8 -20.77 24.03 -5.51
N ARG A 9 -19.67 23.81 -6.25
CA ARG A 9 -19.38 22.52 -6.90
C ARG A 9 -18.94 21.45 -5.91
N GLY A 10 -18.25 21.83 -4.83
CA GLY A 10 -17.90 20.92 -3.75
C GLY A 10 -19.14 20.32 -3.08
N LYS A 11 -20.21 21.11 -2.88
CA LYS A 11 -21.49 20.59 -2.36
C LYS A 11 -22.16 19.63 -3.34
N GLU A 12 -22.16 19.99 -4.63
CA GLU A 12 -22.68 19.11 -5.70
C GLU A 12 -21.96 17.75 -5.73
N VAL A 13 -20.63 17.74 -5.58
CA VAL A 13 -19.84 16.50 -5.50
C VAL A 13 -20.16 15.71 -4.22
N ILE A 14 -20.31 16.38 -3.07
CA ILE A 14 -20.67 15.72 -1.80
C ILE A 14 -22.02 15.03 -1.91
N ASP A 15 -23.04 15.73 -2.45
CA ASP A 15 -24.38 15.18 -2.65
C ASP A 15 -24.34 13.98 -3.61
N PHE A 16 -23.58 14.08 -4.71
CA PHE A 16 -23.38 12.98 -5.64
C PHE A 16 -22.73 11.75 -5.01
N ILE A 17 -21.67 11.93 -4.20
CA ILE A 17 -21.00 10.81 -3.53
C ILE A 17 -21.95 10.13 -2.53
N ALA A 18 -22.71 10.92 -1.77
CA ALA A 18 -23.70 10.40 -0.84
C ALA A 18 -24.77 9.56 -1.55
N ASP A 19 -25.30 10.07 -2.66
CA ASP A 19 -26.28 9.36 -3.49
C ASP A 19 -25.70 8.11 -4.14
N TYR A 20 -24.45 8.20 -4.66
CA TYR A 20 -23.74 7.07 -5.25
C TYR A 20 -23.57 5.92 -4.26
N LEU A 21 -23.07 6.19 -3.05
CA LEU A 21 -22.84 5.17 -2.02
C LEU A 21 -24.16 4.61 -1.47
N THR A 22 -25.17 5.45 -1.28
CA THR A 22 -26.51 5.02 -0.82
C THR A 22 -27.16 4.06 -1.81
N ASN A 23 -27.05 4.36 -3.11
CA ASN A 23 -27.71 3.62 -4.18
C ASN A 23 -26.83 2.57 -4.85
N ILE A 24 -25.61 2.31 -4.35
CA ILE A 24 -24.62 1.47 -5.04
C ILE A 24 -25.09 0.03 -5.30
N ARG A 25 -26.01 -0.49 -4.48
CA ARG A 25 -26.64 -1.83 -4.67
C ARG A 25 -27.39 -1.95 -6.00
N SER A 26 -27.88 -0.84 -6.55
CA SER A 26 -28.59 -0.83 -7.84
C SER A 26 -27.66 -0.92 -9.05
N ARG A 27 -26.34 -0.74 -8.85
CA ARG A 27 -25.35 -0.73 -9.92
C ARG A 27 -24.78 -2.12 -10.16
N ARG A 28 -24.53 -2.44 -11.43
CA ARG A 28 -23.87 -3.69 -11.84
C ARG A 28 -22.39 -3.63 -11.42
N VAL A 29 -21.97 -4.50 -10.50
CA VAL A 29 -20.62 -4.48 -9.90
C VAL A 29 -19.50 -4.44 -10.94
N PHE A 30 -19.51 -5.38 -11.89
CA PHE A 30 -18.46 -5.51 -12.90
C PHE A 30 -18.93 -4.94 -14.25
N PRO A 31 -18.18 -4.01 -14.86
CA PRO A 31 -18.63 -3.28 -16.04
C PRO A 31 -18.73 -4.18 -17.28
N ASN A 32 -19.50 -3.74 -18.28
CA ASN A 32 -19.66 -4.44 -19.56
C ASN A 32 -18.88 -3.76 -20.69
N VAL A 33 -17.58 -3.60 -20.51
CA VAL A 33 -16.69 -2.89 -21.44
C VAL A 33 -15.49 -3.75 -21.84
N LYS A 34 -14.84 -3.38 -22.95
CA LYS A 34 -13.61 -4.02 -23.42
C LYS A 34 -12.40 -3.11 -23.19
N PRO A 35 -11.18 -3.65 -23.06
CA PRO A 35 -9.96 -2.83 -23.04
C PRO A 35 -9.95 -1.83 -24.21
N GLY A 36 -9.73 -0.55 -23.91
CA GLY A 36 -9.76 0.54 -24.88
C GLY A 36 -11.11 1.26 -25.06
N TYR A 37 -12.20 0.86 -24.38
CA TYR A 37 -13.54 1.43 -24.57
C TYR A 37 -13.64 2.96 -24.38
N MET A 38 -12.83 3.53 -23.48
CA MET A 38 -12.93 4.94 -23.11
C MET A 38 -12.34 5.87 -24.18
N ARG A 39 -11.33 5.42 -24.94
CA ARG A 39 -10.62 6.24 -25.93
C ARG A 39 -11.56 6.92 -26.94
N PRO A 40 -12.52 6.24 -27.58
CA PRO A 40 -13.46 6.89 -28.50
C PRO A 40 -14.51 7.78 -27.80
N MET A 41 -14.55 7.85 -26.47
CA MET A 41 -15.56 8.62 -25.71
C MET A 41 -15.05 10.00 -25.26
N ILE A 42 -13.75 10.26 -25.40
CA ILE A 42 -13.07 11.49 -24.98
C ILE A 42 -12.27 12.09 -26.14
N ALA A 43 -11.85 13.34 -26.02
CA ALA A 43 -11.00 13.98 -27.01
C ALA A 43 -9.61 13.33 -27.08
N ASP A 44 -9.00 13.34 -28.26
CA ASP A 44 -7.64 12.82 -28.48
C ASP A 44 -6.54 13.74 -27.93
N GLU A 45 -6.88 14.99 -27.60
CA GLU A 45 -5.97 15.99 -27.04
C GLU A 45 -6.63 16.73 -25.87
N ALA A 46 -5.81 17.20 -24.92
CA ALA A 46 -6.29 18.01 -23.81
C ALA A 46 -6.79 19.39 -24.29
N PRO A 47 -7.85 19.94 -23.66
CA PRO A 47 -8.38 21.23 -24.06
C PRO A 47 -7.38 22.36 -23.75
N LYS A 48 -7.23 23.31 -24.69
CA LYS A 48 -6.36 24.49 -24.51
C LYS A 48 -6.94 25.56 -23.59
N GLN A 49 -8.24 25.49 -23.34
CA GLN A 49 -9.00 26.40 -22.48
C GLN A 49 -9.83 25.57 -21.51
N GLY A 50 -10.13 26.12 -20.34
CA GLY A 50 -10.98 25.43 -19.37
C GLY A 50 -12.36 25.13 -19.94
N GLU A 51 -12.88 23.95 -19.62
CA GLU A 51 -14.24 23.55 -19.96
C GLU A 51 -15.22 23.96 -18.86
N PRO A 52 -16.50 24.21 -19.19
CA PRO A 52 -17.55 24.36 -18.19
C PRO A 52 -17.60 23.16 -17.23
N TRP A 53 -17.77 23.41 -15.93
CA TRP A 53 -17.84 22.36 -14.92
C TRP A 53 -18.94 21.34 -15.22
N GLU A 54 -20.07 21.79 -15.74
CA GLU A 54 -21.20 20.95 -16.10
C GLU A 54 -20.81 19.87 -17.11
N ASN A 55 -19.91 20.19 -18.06
CA ASN A 55 -19.42 19.20 -19.03
C ASN A 55 -18.57 18.14 -18.33
N ILE A 56 -17.65 18.56 -17.45
CA ILE A 56 -16.77 17.66 -16.69
C ILE A 56 -17.60 16.76 -15.78
N PHE A 57 -18.60 17.32 -15.10
CA PHE A 57 -19.44 16.58 -14.16
C PHE A 57 -20.36 15.58 -14.88
N ASN A 58 -20.95 15.97 -16.02
CA ASN A 58 -21.75 15.07 -16.86
C ASN A 58 -20.92 13.89 -17.42
N ASP A 59 -19.61 14.08 -17.62
CA ASP A 59 -18.72 13.02 -18.07
C ASP A 59 -18.49 11.92 -17.03
N ILE A 60 -18.78 12.17 -15.75
CA ILE A 60 -18.75 11.12 -14.72
C ILE A 60 -19.73 10.01 -15.08
N ASP A 61 -20.99 10.35 -15.37
CA ASP A 61 -22.00 9.35 -15.73
C ASP A 61 -21.83 8.84 -17.17
N ARG A 62 -21.48 9.73 -18.11
CA ARG A 62 -21.37 9.39 -19.53
C ARG A 62 -20.16 8.50 -19.84
N VAL A 63 -19.00 8.78 -19.24
CA VAL A 63 -17.70 8.20 -19.62
C VAL A 63 -17.12 7.31 -18.52
N ILE A 64 -17.15 7.77 -17.27
CA ILE A 64 -16.43 7.10 -16.18
C ILE A 64 -17.25 5.92 -15.62
N MET A 65 -18.48 6.18 -15.17
CA MET A 65 -19.37 5.21 -14.53
C MET A 65 -19.55 3.89 -15.33
N PRO A 66 -19.66 3.88 -16.67
CA PRO A 66 -19.82 2.64 -17.43
C PRO A 66 -18.66 1.65 -17.30
N GLY A 67 -17.46 2.12 -16.90
CA GLY A 67 -16.30 1.27 -16.69
C GLY A 67 -15.80 1.17 -15.25
N ILE A 68 -16.51 1.74 -14.28
CA ILE A 68 -16.18 1.54 -12.86
C ILE A 68 -16.52 0.10 -12.45
N THR A 69 -15.58 -0.56 -11.78
CA THR A 69 -15.92 -1.72 -10.93
C THR A 69 -16.33 -1.18 -9.56
N HIS A 70 -17.55 -1.44 -9.12
CA HIS A 70 -18.10 -0.82 -7.90
C HIS A 70 -17.66 -1.58 -6.63
N TRP A 71 -16.47 -1.25 -6.13
CA TRP A 71 -15.83 -1.92 -4.98
C TRP A 71 -16.64 -1.86 -3.68
N GLU A 72 -17.35 -0.76 -3.43
CA GLU A 72 -18.19 -0.58 -2.23
C GLU A 72 -19.56 -1.28 -2.33
N SER A 73 -19.85 -1.96 -3.46
CA SER A 73 -21.09 -2.71 -3.59
C SER A 73 -21.08 -3.91 -2.66
N PRO A 74 -22.16 -4.19 -1.91
CA PRO A 74 -22.28 -5.42 -1.12
C PRO A 74 -22.21 -6.71 -1.95
N TYR A 75 -22.30 -6.61 -3.28
CA TYR A 75 -22.16 -7.72 -4.21
C TYR A 75 -20.72 -7.86 -4.78
N MET A 76 -19.77 -7.03 -4.33
CA MET A 76 -18.36 -7.17 -4.64
C MET A 76 -17.73 -8.24 -3.75
N HIS A 77 -17.42 -9.40 -4.33
CA HIS A 77 -16.82 -10.55 -3.64
C HIS A 77 -15.51 -11.04 -4.29
N ALA A 78 -14.89 -10.21 -5.13
CA ALA A 78 -13.57 -10.48 -5.69
C ALA A 78 -12.47 -9.86 -4.80
N TYR A 79 -11.27 -10.45 -4.83
CA TYR A 79 -10.10 -10.01 -4.07
C TYR A 79 -10.35 -9.94 -2.54
N PHE A 80 -9.68 -9.01 -1.86
CA PHE A 80 -10.01 -8.58 -0.50
C PHE A 80 -10.72 -7.22 -0.53
N PRO A 81 -11.51 -6.87 0.50
CA PRO A 81 -12.18 -5.57 0.57
C PRO A 81 -11.19 -4.40 0.56
N ALA A 82 -11.51 -3.37 -0.22
CA ALA A 82 -10.92 -2.04 -0.13
C ALA A 82 -12.08 -1.08 0.14
N LEU A 83 -12.36 -0.84 1.42
CA LEU A 83 -13.58 -0.16 1.87
C LEU A 83 -13.34 1.32 2.09
N ASN A 84 -14.35 2.12 1.80
CA ASN A 84 -14.38 3.55 2.13
C ASN A 84 -15.35 3.85 3.28
N SER A 85 -15.29 5.09 3.79
CA SER A 85 -16.26 5.60 4.77
C SER A 85 -16.32 7.13 4.71
N TYR A 86 -17.46 7.70 5.11
CA TYR A 86 -17.61 9.16 5.13
C TYR A 86 -16.55 9.90 5.97
N PRO A 87 -16.14 9.42 7.16
CA PRO A 87 -15.03 10.05 7.90
C PRO A 87 -13.71 10.05 7.14
N SER A 88 -13.41 8.96 6.40
CA SER A 88 -12.20 8.88 5.57
C SER A 88 -12.23 9.90 4.43
N LEU A 89 -13.37 10.06 3.75
CA LEU A 89 -13.55 11.04 2.68
C LEU A 89 -13.37 12.48 3.19
N LEU A 90 -13.93 12.80 4.37
CA LEU A 90 -13.79 14.12 4.97
C LEU A 90 -12.35 14.41 5.43
N GLY A 91 -11.68 13.40 5.99
CA GLY A 91 -10.26 13.52 6.36
C GLY A 91 -9.38 13.81 5.16
N ASP A 92 -9.60 13.09 4.05
CA ASP A 92 -8.83 13.29 2.83
C ASP A 92 -9.12 14.64 2.15
N MET A 93 -10.38 15.12 2.21
CA MET A 93 -10.73 16.46 1.74
C MET A 93 -9.96 17.56 2.49
N LEU A 94 -9.77 17.40 3.80
CA LEU A 94 -8.94 18.33 4.60
C LEU A 94 -7.45 18.19 4.26
N ALA A 95 -6.95 16.96 4.14
CA ALA A 95 -5.56 16.71 3.78
C ALA A 95 -5.20 17.33 2.42
N ASN A 96 -6.07 17.15 1.41
CA ASN A 96 -5.93 17.75 0.08
C ASN A 96 -6.07 19.28 0.10
N GLY A 97 -6.92 19.82 0.98
CA GLY A 97 -7.06 21.27 1.16
C GLY A 97 -5.81 21.92 1.75
N PHE A 98 -5.12 21.24 2.67
CA PHE A 98 -3.85 21.72 3.21
C PHE A 98 -2.66 21.43 2.29
N ASN A 99 -2.68 20.32 1.54
CA ASN A 99 -1.66 19.91 0.57
C ASN A 99 -0.22 20.03 1.09
N GLN A 100 0.02 19.51 2.30
CA GLN A 100 1.32 19.58 2.96
C GLN A 100 2.20 18.39 2.59
N LEU A 101 3.53 18.58 2.57
CA LEU A 101 4.51 17.52 2.34
C LEU A 101 5.35 17.30 3.61
N GLY A 102 5.27 16.10 4.19
CA GLY A 102 5.93 15.73 5.45
C GLY A 102 7.25 14.97 5.28
N PHE A 103 8.08 15.29 4.29
CA PHE A 103 9.34 14.57 4.05
C PHE A 103 10.42 14.82 5.12
N THR A 104 10.26 15.89 5.91
CA THR A 104 10.97 16.10 7.19
C THR A 104 10.01 16.70 8.20
N TRP A 105 10.34 16.61 9.49
CA TRP A 105 9.55 17.27 10.53
C TRP A 105 9.37 18.78 10.26
N ALA A 106 10.44 19.46 9.82
CA ALA A 106 10.39 20.91 9.55
C ALA A 106 9.51 21.30 8.36
N SER A 107 9.26 20.38 7.41
CA SER A 107 8.43 20.69 6.24
C SER A 107 6.94 20.70 6.56
N SER A 108 6.50 19.93 7.57
CA SER A 108 5.16 20.04 8.16
C SER A 108 5.09 19.27 9.49
N PRO A 109 5.30 19.92 10.66
CA PRO A 109 5.34 19.23 11.94
C PRO A 109 4.08 18.42 12.23
N ALA A 110 2.91 19.01 11.98
CA ALA A 110 1.63 18.34 12.22
C ALA A 110 1.44 17.07 11.38
N CYS A 111 2.02 17.01 10.16
CA CYS A 111 1.96 15.83 9.32
C CYS A 111 2.69 14.64 9.96
N THR A 112 3.85 14.89 10.57
CA THR A 112 4.62 13.84 11.27
C THR A 112 4.04 13.52 12.65
N GLU A 113 3.76 14.53 13.46
CA GLU A 113 3.32 14.36 14.86
C GLU A 113 1.94 13.67 14.96
N LEU A 114 1.03 13.96 14.04
CA LEU A 114 -0.28 13.29 14.04
C LEU A 114 -0.14 11.82 13.65
N GLU A 115 0.74 11.50 12.69
CA GLU A 115 0.97 10.13 12.26
C GLU A 115 1.53 9.28 13.41
N THR A 116 2.53 9.76 14.15
CA THR A 116 3.15 9.00 15.26
C THR A 116 2.11 8.67 16.34
N VAL A 117 1.27 9.64 16.72
CA VAL A 117 0.21 9.45 17.71
C VAL A 117 -0.85 8.45 17.25
N VAL A 118 -1.32 8.58 16.00
CA VAL A 118 -2.38 7.70 15.46
C VAL A 118 -1.86 6.30 15.22
N MET A 119 -0.59 6.13 14.82
CA MET A 119 0.04 4.82 14.68
C MET A 119 0.18 4.12 16.05
N ASP A 120 0.46 4.86 17.12
CA ASP A 120 0.42 4.32 18.49
C ASP A 120 -0.97 3.87 18.89
N TRP A 121 -2.01 4.64 18.53
CA TRP A 121 -3.41 4.24 18.77
C TRP A 121 -3.73 2.94 18.05
N LEU A 122 -3.39 2.84 16.76
CA LEU A 122 -3.65 1.65 15.96
C LEU A 122 -2.90 0.43 16.48
N ALA A 123 -1.62 0.57 16.83
CA ALA A 123 -0.82 -0.50 17.42
C ALA A 123 -1.44 -1.03 18.73
N LYS A 124 -1.94 -0.13 19.60
CA LYS A 124 -2.67 -0.50 20.81
C LYS A 124 -4.00 -1.20 20.49
N MET A 125 -4.75 -0.71 19.50
CA MET A 125 -6.05 -1.29 19.10
C MET A 125 -5.95 -2.74 18.62
N ILE A 126 -4.86 -3.10 17.93
CA ILE A 126 -4.64 -4.47 17.44
C ILE A 126 -3.76 -5.32 18.38
N GLY A 127 -3.39 -4.78 19.54
CA GLY A 127 -2.64 -5.50 20.58
C GLY A 127 -1.18 -5.80 20.22
N LEU A 128 -0.49 -4.89 19.52
CA LEU A 128 0.95 -5.04 19.28
C LEU A 128 1.76 -4.84 20.57
N PRO A 129 2.95 -5.47 20.68
CA PRO A 129 3.91 -5.20 21.75
C PRO A 129 4.28 -3.71 21.86
N ASN A 130 4.63 -3.27 23.07
CA ASN A 130 5.02 -1.89 23.34
C ASN A 130 6.26 -1.44 22.55
N ASP A 131 7.11 -2.36 22.12
CA ASP A 131 8.28 -2.09 21.26
C ASP A 131 7.92 -1.44 19.91
N PHE A 132 6.65 -1.49 19.49
CA PHE A 132 6.16 -0.86 18.26
C PHE A 132 5.58 0.55 18.47
N LEU A 133 5.54 1.06 19.70
CA LEU A 133 4.96 2.36 20.04
C LEU A 133 6.04 3.45 20.08
N HIS A 134 5.79 4.59 19.43
CA HIS A 134 6.64 5.79 19.48
C HIS A 134 6.70 6.41 20.88
N SER A 135 5.60 6.32 21.64
CA SER A 135 5.48 6.97 22.97
C SER A 135 6.27 6.28 24.10
N GLN A 136 6.91 5.14 23.83
CA GLN A 136 7.68 4.41 24.85
C GLN A 136 9.09 4.98 24.96
N ALA A 137 9.50 5.38 26.16
CA ALA A 137 10.74 6.13 26.38
C ALA A 137 12.02 5.44 25.86
N ASP A 138 12.07 4.10 25.91
CA ASP A 138 13.23 3.30 25.54
C ASP A 138 13.02 2.49 24.24
N THR A 139 11.99 2.82 23.45
CA THR A 139 11.73 2.10 22.20
C THR A 139 12.76 2.45 21.12
N THR A 140 13.10 1.46 20.29
CA THR A 140 13.83 1.66 19.03
C THR A 140 12.92 1.50 17.81
N GLY A 141 11.61 1.29 18.03
CA GLY A 141 10.61 1.07 17.01
C GLY A 141 9.60 2.21 16.89
N GLY A 142 8.56 1.97 16.08
CA GLY A 142 7.49 2.90 15.79
C GLY A 142 6.70 2.49 14.55
N GLY A 143 5.49 3.03 14.39
CA GLY A 143 4.67 2.83 13.19
C GLY A 143 4.82 3.96 12.17
N VAL A 144 4.72 3.65 10.89
CA VAL A 144 4.73 4.61 9.78
C VAL A 144 3.68 4.21 8.74
N ILE A 145 3.00 5.18 8.14
CA ILE A 145 2.04 4.91 7.06
C ILE A 145 2.80 4.62 5.76
N GLN A 146 2.38 3.57 5.06
CA GLN A 146 2.88 3.20 3.75
C GLN A 146 1.69 3.10 2.79
N THR A 147 1.91 3.31 1.50
CA THR A 147 0.83 3.27 0.49
C THR A 147 0.31 1.85 0.30
N THR A 148 1.18 0.85 0.39
CA THR A 148 0.82 -0.55 0.17
C THR A 148 1.57 -1.51 1.10
N ALA A 149 0.96 -2.66 1.40
CA ALA A 149 1.64 -3.77 2.07
C ALA A 149 2.81 -4.34 1.23
N SER A 150 2.76 -4.17 -0.10
CA SER A 150 3.86 -4.57 -1.00
C SER A 150 5.12 -3.73 -0.77
N GLU A 151 4.95 -2.40 -0.65
CA GLU A 151 6.04 -1.49 -0.29
C GLU A 151 6.56 -1.77 1.12
N ALA A 152 5.68 -1.95 2.10
CA ALA A 152 6.09 -2.27 3.48
C ALA A 152 6.94 -3.56 3.54
N THR A 153 6.54 -4.60 2.80
CA THR A 153 7.30 -5.86 2.67
C THR A 153 8.69 -5.60 2.05
N LEU A 154 8.74 -4.81 0.97
CA LEU A 154 9.99 -4.44 0.32
C LEU A 154 10.90 -3.64 1.26
N VAL A 155 10.38 -2.64 1.97
CA VAL A 155 11.15 -1.83 2.93
C VAL A 155 11.73 -2.71 4.03
N ALA A 156 10.93 -3.62 4.61
CA ALA A 156 11.40 -4.57 5.61
C ALA A 156 12.53 -5.47 5.08
N LEU A 157 12.37 -6.02 3.87
CA LEU A 157 13.39 -6.84 3.22
C LEU A 157 14.67 -6.04 2.95
N LEU A 158 14.56 -4.81 2.45
CA LEU A 158 15.71 -3.95 2.18
C LEU A 158 16.47 -3.58 3.46
N ALA A 159 15.75 -3.34 4.56
CA ALA A 159 16.33 -3.09 5.87
C ALA A 159 17.08 -4.31 6.41
N ALA A 160 16.44 -5.48 6.42
CA ALA A 160 17.05 -6.75 6.85
C ALA A 160 18.30 -7.09 6.02
N ARG A 161 18.20 -6.93 4.70
CA ARG A 161 19.30 -7.13 3.74
C ARG A 161 20.47 -6.20 4.06
N LYS A 162 20.19 -4.91 4.25
CA LYS A 162 21.24 -3.91 4.52
C LYS A 162 21.94 -4.19 5.84
N GLU A 163 21.20 -4.61 6.86
CA GLU A 163 21.74 -4.94 8.17
C GLU A 163 22.67 -6.16 8.12
N VAL A 164 22.25 -7.25 7.47
CA VAL A 164 23.10 -8.44 7.33
C VAL A 164 24.34 -8.16 6.47
N ILE A 165 24.21 -7.35 5.41
CA ILE A 165 25.38 -6.89 4.63
C ILE A 165 26.36 -6.14 5.53
N ARG A 166 25.90 -5.16 6.33
CA ARG A 166 26.77 -4.41 7.25
C ARG A 166 27.48 -5.33 8.24
N ARG A 167 26.75 -6.27 8.83
CA ARG A 167 27.30 -7.25 9.79
C ARG A 167 28.35 -8.17 9.19
N ILE A 168 28.18 -8.59 7.94
CA ILE A 168 29.17 -9.44 7.25
C ILE A 168 30.38 -8.60 6.83
N GLN A 169 30.17 -7.40 6.31
CA GLN A 169 31.27 -6.52 5.91
C GLN A 169 32.16 -6.09 7.10
N SER A 170 31.60 -5.94 8.30
CA SER A 170 32.43 -5.64 9.49
C SER A 170 33.38 -6.78 9.88
N GLN A 171 33.03 -8.03 9.52
CA GLN A 171 33.87 -9.21 9.76
C GLN A 171 34.76 -9.54 8.56
N PHE A 172 34.28 -9.27 7.34
CA PHE A 172 34.94 -9.57 6.08
C PHE A 172 34.95 -8.33 5.16
N PRO A 173 35.79 -7.32 5.44
CA PRO A 173 35.76 -6.03 4.73
C PRO A 173 36.10 -6.11 3.24
N TYR A 174 36.73 -7.20 2.81
CA TYR A 174 37.11 -7.44 1.41
C TYR A 174 35.94 -7.92 0.54
N LEU A 175 34.81 -8.34 1.14
CA LEU A 175 33.62 -8.72 0.40
C LEU A 175 32.79 -7.48 0.03
N SER A 176 32.47 -7.35 -1.26
CA SER A 176 31.57 -6.30 -1.73
C SER A 176 30.13 -6.57 -1.27
N PRO A 177 29.30 -5.51 -1.13
CA PRO A 177 27.87 -5.68 -0.81
C PRO A 177 27.14 -6.59 -1.80
N ALA A 178 27.52 -6.55 -3.09
CA ALA A 178 26.89 -7.34 -4.13
C ALA A 178 27.23 -8.83 -3.99
N GLU A 179 28.47 -9.18 -3.66
CA GLU A 179 28.88 -10.57 -3.40
C GLU A 179 28.15 -11.16 -2.19
N ILE A 180 28.00 -10.37 -1.13
CA ILE A 180 27.24 -10.79 0.07
C ILE A 180 25.77 -10.97 -0.30
N ASN A 181 25.16 -10.00 -0.98
CA ASN A 181 23.78 -10.08 -1.46
C ASN A 181 23.53 -11.32 -2.33
N GLY A 182 24.51 -11.67 -3.17
CA GLY A 182 24.50 -12.88 -3.99
C GLY A 182 24.44 -14.18 -3.20
N ARG A 183 24.60 -14.17 -1.88
CA ARG A 183 24.46 -15.35 -0.99
C ARG A 183 23.24 -15.27 -0.07
N LEU A 184 22.54 -14.14 -0.02
CA LEU A 184 21.37 -13.98 0.84
C LEU A 184 20.18 -14.78 0.31
N ILE A 185 19.41 -15.35 1.24
CA ILE A 185 18.17 -16.08 0.94
C ILE A 185 17.08 -15.72 1.95
N ALA A 186 15.91 -15.35 1.40
CA ALA A 186 14.69 -15.05 2.14
C ALA A 186 13.72 -16.24 2.10
N TYR A 187 12.79 -16.31 3.04
CA TYR A 187 11.79 -17.38 3.14
C TYR A 187 10.37 -16.81 3.22
N CYS A 188 9.43 -17.50 2.60
CA CYS A 188 8.01 -17.28 2.85
C CYS A 188 7.22 -18.57 2.64
N SER A 189 5.94 -18.55 3.04
CA SER A 189 5.03 -19.65 2.73
C SER A 189 4.83 -19.78 1.22
N ASP A 190 4.59 -20.99 0.72
CA ASP A 190 4.08 -21.22 -0.65
C ASP A 190 2.70 -20.57 -0.91
N GLN A 191 2.01 -20.10 0.15
CA GLN A 191 0.77 -19.32 0.08
C GLN A 191 0.98 -17.81 0.21
N ALA A 192 2.23 -17.33 0.27
CA ALA A 192 2.50 -15.91 0.42
C ALA A 192 2.00 -15.11 -0.79
N HIS A 193 1.58 -13.86 -0.55
CA HIS A 193 1.20 -12.96 -1.64
C HIS A 193 2.39 -12.70 -2.57
N SER A 194 2.11 -12.52 -3.87
CA SER A 194 3.13 -12.30 -4.92
C SER A 194 4.04 -11.09 -4.66
N SER A 195 3.63 -10.17 -3.77
CA SER A 195 4.48 -9.05 -3.34
C SER A 195 5.78 -9.48 -2.68
N VAL A 196 5.84 -10.65 -2.02
CA VAL A 196 7.07 -11.16 -1.41
C VAL A 196 8.08 -11.56 -2.48
N GLU A 197 7.62 -12.28 -3.50
CA GLU A 197 8.43 -12.61 -4.68
C GLU A 197 8.88 -11.32 -5.40
N LYS A 198 7.97 -10.38 -5.63
CA LYS A 198 8.29 -9.07 -6.20
C LYS A 198 9.34 -8.31 -5.39
N ALA A 199 9.26 -8.34 -4.05
CA ALA A 199 10.23 -7.71 -3.18
C ALA A 199 11.63 -8.35 -3.31
N CYS A 200 11.70 -9.69 -3.39
CA CYS A 200 12.95 -10.41 -3.62
C CYS A 200 13.54 -10.13 -5.01
N LEU A 201 12.69 -10.08 -6.05
CA LEU A 201 13.09 -9.73 -7.42
C LEU A 201 13.70 -8.33 -7.49
N ILE A 202 13.03 -7.31 -6.92
CA ILE A 202 13.55 -5.93 -6.86
C ILE A 202 14.82 -5.87 -5.99
N GLY A 203 14.84 -6.63 -4.88
CA GLY A 203 15.98 -6.73 -3.98
C GLY A 203 17.17 -7.52 -4.53
N LEU A 204 17.03 -8.19 -5.67
CA LEU A 204 18.00 -9.15 -6.19
C LEU A 204 18.41 -10.20 -5.15
N VAL A 205 17.44 -10.69 -4.37
CA VAL A 205 17.65 -11.68 -3.32
C VAL A 205 17.01 -13.00 -3.71
N LYS A 206 17.61 -14.13 -3.32
CA LYS A 206 17.01 -15.45 -3.52
C LYS A 206 15.81 -15.60 -2.60
N LEU A 207 14.78 -16.29 -3.08
CA LEU A 207 13.59 -16.63 -2.31
C LEU A 207 13.40 -18.14 -2.27
N HIS A 208 13.13 -18.68 -1.09
CA HIS A 208 12.72 -20.06 -0.88
C HIS A 208 11.26 -20.09 -0.40
N PHE A 209 10.37 -20.64 -1.22
CA PHE A 209 9.01 -20.95 -0.81
C PHE A 209 8.98 -22.21 0.05
N VAL A 210 8.67 -22.06 1.32
CA VAL A 210 8.59 -23.17 2.27
C VAL A 210 7.19 -23.79 2.20
N PRO A 211 7.08 -25.12 2.05
CA PRO A 211 5.79 -25.79 1.97
C PRO A 211 4.91 -25.54 3.20
N SER A 212 3.63 -25.28 2.96
CA SER A 212 2.63 -25.17 4.03
C SER A 212 2.10 -26.53 4.48
N ASP A 213 1.53 -26.60 5.69
CA ASP A 213 0.84 -27.79 6.17
C ASP A 213 -0.55 -27.96 5.54
N ASP A 214 -1.27 -29.05 5.87
CA ASP A 214 -2.62 -29.33 5.34
C ASP A 214 -3.66 -28.22 5.64
N LYS A 215 -3.34 -27.29 6.54
CA LYS A 215 -4.16 -26.12 6.87
C LYS A 215 -3.64 -24.83 6.25
N LEU A 216 -2.75 -24.94 5.26
CA LEU A 216 -2.13 -23.83 4.53
C LEU A 216 -1.27 -22.91 5.42
N ARG A 217 -0.65 -23.46 6.47
CA ARG A 217 0.18 -22.69 7.43
C ARG A 217 1.65 -23.03 7.27
N LEU A 218 2.50 -22.02 7.27
CA LEU A 218 3.94 -22.18 7.45
C LEU A 218 4.24 -22.67 8.89
N ARG A 219 5.06 -23.72 9.03
CA ARG A 219 5.41 -24.32 10.33
C ARG A 219 6.90 -24.24 10.61
N GLY A 220 7.25 -24.08 11.88
CA GLY A 220 8.64 -23.90 12.31
C GLY A 220 9.57 -25.06 11.96
N ASN A 221 9.07 -26.30 11.88
CA ASN A 221 9.91 -27.46 11.50
C ASN A 221 10.31 -27.40 10.02
N ALA A 222 9.38 -27.08 9.12
CA ALA A 222 9.67 -26.92 7.69
C ALA A 222 10.65 -25.77 7.45
N LEU A 223 10.44 -24.63 8.12
CA LEU A 223 11.36 -23.49 8.03
C LEU A 223 12.76 -23.82 8.57
N ARG A 224 12.86 -24.52 9.72
CA ARG A 224 14.15 -24.96 10.27
C ARG A 224 14.90 -25.87 9.31
N GLN A 225 14.20 -26.79 8.64
CA GLN A 225 14.81 -27.67 7.65
C GLN A 225 15.33 -26.89 6.44
N ALA A 226 14.53 -25.96 5.90
CA ALA A 226 14.94 -25.10 4.79
C ALA A 226 16.21 -24.29 5.14
N ILE A 227 16.20 -23.65 6.31
CA ILE A 227 17.36 -22.90 6.83
C ILE A 227 18.61 -23.78 6.97
N ALA A 228 18.47 -25.01 7.47
CA ALA A 228 19.61 -25.92 7.63
C ALA A 228 20.21 -26.30 6.27
N ASN A 229 19.37 -26.72 5.32
CA ASN A 229 19.79 -27.11 3.98
C ASN A 229 20.46 -25.94 3.22
N ASP A 230 19.89 -24.74 3.31
CA ASP A 230 20.44 -23.58 2.60
C ASP A 230 21.76 -23.09 3.21
N LYS A 231 21.94 -23.22 4.53
CA LYS A 231 23.23 -22.98 5.18
C LYS A 231 24.30 -24.00 4.74
N GLU A 232 23.93 -25.28 4.62
CA GLU A 232 24.84 -26.32 4.10
C GLU A 232 25.26 -26.03 2.65
N ASN A 233 24.37 -25.42 1.86
CA ASN A 233 24.65 -24.95 0.50
C ASN A 233 25.40 -23.60 0.43
N GLY A 234 25.87 -23.07 1.56
CA GLY A 234 26.66 -21.84 1.63
C GLY A 234 25.85 -20.55 1.47
N LEU A 235 24.51 -20.62 1.57
CA LEU A 235 23.63 -19.45 1.58
C LEU A 235 23.51 -18.88 2.99
N ILE A 236 23.06 -17.63 3.06
CA ILE A 236 22.93 -16.85 4.27
C ILE A 236 21.46 -16.48 4.48
N PRO A 237 20.73 -17.23 5.32
CA PRO A 237 19.38 -16.87 5.75
C PRO A 237 19.36 -15.48 6.41
N PHE A 238 18.44 -14.60 5.99
CA PHE A 238 18.37 -13.24 6.55
C PHE A 238 16.96 -12.66 6.77
N TYR A 239 15.93 -13.19 6.08
CA TYR A 239 14.56 -12.68 6.13
C TYR A 239 13.54 -13.81 6.01
#